data_AF-A0AAE1D8L2-F1
#
_entry.id   AF-A0AAE1D8L2-F1
#
_cell.length_a   1.000
_cell.length_b   1.000
_cell.length_c   1.000
_cell.angle_alpha   90.00
_cell.angle_beta   90.00
_cell.angle_gamma   90.00
#
_symmetry.space_group_name_H-M   'P 1'
#
loop_
_entity.id
_entity.type
_entity.pdbx_description
1 polymer ?
#
loop_
_entity_poly.entity_id
_entity_poly.type
_entity_poly.pdbx_seq_one_letter_code
_entity_poly.pdbx_strand_id
1 'polypeptide(L)' 'MSEESKFARADDNPNWKVFKQHGQIDINNFGPLTHLLEVFAIKIINYGVQKTVRVMEELLTERAGKSDS' A
#
# COMPACT_ATOMS: atom_id res chain seq x y z
N MET A 1 -2.09 5.48 14.98
CA MET A 1 -1.90 4.93 13.62
C MET A 1 -3.26 4.75 13.00
N SER A 2 -3.45 5.25 11.79
CA SER A 2 -4.64 5.03 10.97
C SER A 2 -4.21 4.61 9.57
N GLU A 3 -5.06 3.83 8.92
CA GLU A 3 -4.88 3.42 7.53
C GLU A 3 -6.25 3.43 6.86
N GLU A 4 -6.33 4.07 5.69
CA GLU A 4 -7.50 4.04 4.82
C GLU A 4 -7.09 3.56 3.42
N SER A 5 -7.84 2.62 2.87
CA SER A 5 -7.66 2.10 1.52
C SER A 5 -8.95 2.24 0.72
N LYS A 6 -8.84 2.71 -0.53
CA LYS A 6 -9.96 2.91 -1.44
C LYS A 6 -9.64 2.34 -2.82
N PHE A 7 -10.57 1.53 -3.34
CA PHE A 7 -10.58 1.12 -4.74
C PHE A 7 -11.63 1.92 -5.49
N ALA A 8 -11.23 2.58 -6.58
CA ALA A 8 -12.11 3.35 -7.44
C ALA A 8 -11.88 2.98 -8.91
N ARG A 9 -12.81 3.31 -9.80
CA ARG A 9 -12.54 3.27 -11.25
C ARG A 9 -11.59 4.41 -11.61
N ALA A 10 -10.76 4.19 -12.63
CA ALA A 10 -9.92 5.26 -13.15
C ALA A 10 -10.77 6.22 -14.00
N ASP A 11 -10.53 7.52 -13.85
CA ASP A 11 -11.26 8.56 -14.58
C ASP A 11 -10.82 8.65 -16.06
N ASP A 12 -9.59 8.23 -16.34
CA ASP A 12 -8.93 8.28 -17.65
C ASP A 12 -9.02 6.97 -18.45
N ASN A 13 -9.21 5.83 -17.77
CA ASN A 13 -9.38 4.54 -18.42
C ASN A 13 -10.46 3.68 -17.71
N PRO A 14 -11.62 3.42 -18.35
CA PRO A 14 -12.70 2.66 -17.73
C PRO A 14 -12.36 1.20 -17.43
N ASN A 15 -11.31 0.65 -18.04
CA ASN A 15 -10.83 -0.71 -17.78
C ASN A 15 -9.87 -0.78 -16.58
N TRP A 16 -9.47 0.36 -16.01
CA TRP A 16 -8.55 0.40 -14.88
C TRP A 16 -9.28 0.65 -13.55
N LYS A 17 -8.72 0.07 -12.49
CA LYS A 17 -9.08 0.39 -11.11
C LYS A 17 -7.91 1.09 -10.45
N VAL A 18 -8.17 2.23 -9.85
CA VAL A 18 -7.19 2.96 -9.05
C VAL A 18 -7.29 2.47 -7.62
N PHE A 19 -6.15 2.05 -7.08
CA PHE A 19 -5.99 1.77 -5.66
C PHE A 19 -5.28 2.95 -5.00
N LYS A 20 -5.91 3.52 -3.97
CA LYS A 20 -5.35 4.60 -3.15
C LYS A 20 -5.28 4.11 -1.70
N GLN A 21 -4.09 4.15 -1.11
CA GLN A 21 -3.86 3.79 0.28
C GLN A 21 -3.19 4.97 0.98
N HIS A 22 -3.76 5.39 2.11
CA HIS A 22 -3.26 6.47 2.94
C HIS A 22 -3.06 5.95 4.35
N GLY A 23 -1.87 6.14 4.90
CA GLY A 23 -1.53 5.71 6.25
C GLY A 23 -0.90 6.85 7.04
N GLN A 24 -1.23 6.94 8.32
CA GLN A 24 -0.64 7.88 9.27
C GLN A 24 -0.09 7.13 10.47
N ILE A 25 1.14 7.44 10.86
CA ILE A 25 1.77 6.96 12.08
C ILE A 25 2.17 8.17 12.91
N ASP A 26 1.62 8.27 14.11
CA ASP A 26 1.99 9.28 15.09
C ASP A 26 3.03 8.68 16.05
N ILE A 27 4.23 9.27 16.06
CA ILE A 27 5.33 8.86 16.94
C ILE A 27 5.47 9.92 18.03
N ASN A 28 5.01 9.59 19.25
CA ASN A 28 5.10 10.48 20.40
C ASN A 28 6.10 9.94 21.44
N ASN A 29 6.78 10.83 22.18
CA ASN A 29 7.56 10.53 23.38
C ASN A 29 8.86 9.70 23.23
N PHE A 30 9.65 9.88 22.17
CA PHE A 30 10.93 9.15 21.99
C PHE A 30 12.21 10.01 22.08
N GLY A 31 12.09 11.31 22.41
CA GLY A 31 13.25 12.18 22.57
C GLY A 31 14.18 12.17 21.34
N PRO A 32 15.51 12.14 21.49
CA PRO A 32 16.45 12.13 20.37
C PRO A 32 16.31 10.94 19.40
N LEU A 33 15.68 9.83 19.82
CA LEU A 33 15.48 8.64 18.99
C LEU A 33 14.28 8.77 18.04
N THR A 34 13.43 9.79 18.22
CA THR A 34 12.23 10.03 17.39
C THR A 34 12.57 10.06 15.90
N HIS A 35 13.63 10.79 15.52
CA HIS A 35 14.04 10.89 14.12
C HIS A 35 14.47 9.54 13.53
N LEU A 36 15.14 8.70 14.32
CA LEU A 36 15.60 7.39 13.89
C LEU A 36 14.40 6.44 13.67
N LEU A 37 13.41 6.51 14.56
CA LEU A 37 12.15 5.76 14.43
C LEU A 37 11.31 6.22 13.24
N GLU A 38 11.26 7.53 12.97
CA GLU A 38 10.60 8.07 11.77
C GLU A 38 11.22 7.50 10.49
N VAL A 39 12.56 7.49 10.40
CA VAL A 39 13.27 6.93 9.23
C VAL A 39 12.96 5.45 9.05
N PHE A 40 12.95 4.67 10.14
CA PHE A 40 12.57 3.26 10.08
C PHE A 40 11.11 3.07 9.68
N ALA A 41 10.18 3.85 10.25
CA ALA A 41 8.76 3.77 9.93
C ALA A 41 8.52 4.03 8.44
N ILE A 42 9.12 5.09 7.88
CA ILE A 42 9.02 5.42 6.45
C ILE A 42 9.53 4.26 5.58
N LYS A 43 10.70 3.69 5.91
CA LYS A 43 11.27 2.57 5.15
C LYS A 43 10.37 1.33 5.19
N ILE A 44 9.88 0.96 6.37
CA ILE A 44 9.01 -0.21 6.54
C ILE A 44 7.69 -0.03 5.80
N ILE A 45 7.08 1.17 5.86
CA ILE A 45 5.84 1.46 5.12
C ILE A 45 6.07 1.32 3.62
N ASN A 46 7.12 1.97 3.08
CA ASN A 46 7.40 1.93 1.65
C ASN A 46 7.66 0.50 1.17
N TYR A 47 8.45 -0.27 1.92
CA TYR A 47 8.69 -1.67 1.60
C TYR A 47 7.41 -2.52 1.69
N GLY A 48 6.62 -2.30 2.74
CA GLY A 48 5.34 -2.99 2.95
C GLY A 48 4.36 -2.73 1.80
N VAL A 49 4.21 -1.47 1.38
CA VAL A 49 3.35 -1.08 0.25
C VAL A 49 3.79 -1.77 -1.03
N GLN A 50 5.09 -1.73 -1.37
CA GLN A 50 5.62 -2.42 -2.56
C GLN A 50 5.34 -3.92 -2.53
N LYS A 51 5.56 -4.56 -1.37
CA LYS A 51 5.30 -5.99 -1.21
C LYS A 51 3.81 -6.32 -1.36
N THR A 52 2.92 -5.53 -0.77
CA THR A 52 1.47 -5.71 -0.86
C THR A 52 0.97 -5.56 -2.29
N VAL A 53 1.47 -4.56 -3.04
CA VAL A 53 1.14 -4.39 -4.46
C VAL A 53 1.56 -5.62 -5.26
N ARG A 54 2.79 -6.12 -5.06
CA ARG A 54 3.28 -7.32 -5.75
C ARG A 54 2.40 -8.55 -5.50
N VAL A 55 2.01 -8.79 -4.26
CA VAL A 55 1.12 -9.90 -3.91
C VAL A 55 -0.25 -9.72 -4.55
N MET A 56 -0.79 -8.49 -4.58
CA MET A 56 -2.05 -8.23 -5.29
C MET A 56 -1.93 -8.52 -6.79
N GLU A 57 -0.82 -8.12 -7.44
CA GLU A 57 -0.56 -8.41 -8.85
C GLU A 57 -0.50 -9.92 -9.12
N GLU A 58 0.23 -10.67 -8.29
CA GLU A 58 0.32 -12.13 -8.39
C GLU A 58 -1.07 -12.79 -8.27
N LEU A 59 -1.85 -12.43 -7.25
CA LEU A 59 -3.20 -12.96 -7.04
C LEU A 59 -4.16 -12.62 -8.19
N LEU A 60 -4.06 -11.40 -8.74
CA LEU A 60 -4.88 -10.99 -9.88
C LEU A 60 -4.49 -11.76 -11.14
N THR A 61 -3.21 -11.98 -11.37
CA THR A 61 -2.68 -12.76 -12.50
C THR A 61 -3.14 -14.21 -12.42
N GLU A 62 -3.04 -14.84 -11.25
CA GLU A 62 -3.54 -16.20 -11.03
C GLU A 62 -5.03 -16.33 -11.28
N ARG A 63 -5.82 -15.34 -10.87
CA ARG A 63 -7.28 -15.33 -11.09
C ARG A 63 -7.64 -15.11 -12.55
N ALA A 64 -6.93 -14.24 -13.26
CA ALA A 64 -7.13 -14.02 -14.69
C ALA A 64 -6.82 -15.30 -15.49
N GLY A 65 -5.67 -15.96 -15.21
CA GLY A 65 -5.29 -17.20 -15.86
C GLY A 65 -6.23 -18.40 -15.58
N LYS A 66 -6.96 -18.37 -14.45
CA LYS A 66 -8.01 -19.36 -14.13
C LYS A 66 -9.35 -19.11 -14.82
N SER A 67 -9.58 -17.91 -15.36
CA SER A 67 -10.84 -17.56 -16.03
C SER A 67 -10.91 -18.05 -17.49
N ASP A 68 -9.77 -18.44 -18.08
CA ASP A 68 -9.64 -18.89 -19.47
C ASP A 68 -9.50 -20.43 -19.60
N SER A 69 -9.88 -21.20 -18.57
CA SER A 69 -9.88 -22.68 -18.56
C SER A 69 -11.27 -23.26 -18.31
#